data_AF-A0A946LFY1-F1
#
_entry.id   AF-A0A946LFY1-F1
#
_cell.length_a   1.000
_cell.length_b   1.000
_cell.length_c   1.000
_cell.angle_alpha   90.00
_cell.angle_beta   90.00
_cell.angle_gamma   90.00
#
_symmetry.space_group_name_H-M   'P 1'
#
loop_
_entity.id
_entity.type
_entity.pdbx_description
1 polymer ?
#
loop_
_entity_poly.entity_id
_entity_poly.type
_entity_poly.pdbx_seq_one_letter_code
_entity_poly.pdbx_strand_id
1 'polypeptide(L)'
;MYLEILTLLAVISLALTLAFYNRRQADALRGVERMVKDFLAIQIRDRRDKHLAKLEDLDATAWLEKLINARVSSEVKLLDILRVVPEVFAVEIQAEDGRKVVVSTKAKAILKRYDKISRSRGNSAASRIAAVAAKPILHKKFEVFEINMVEETEYFDVEAEFVGNALGMKWKTPTRLWIYVVG
;
A
#
# COMPACT_ATOMS: atom_id res chain seq x y z
N MET A 1 25.86 50.16 47.71
CA MET A 1 24.38 50.14 47.75
C MET A 1 23.71 50.68 46.48
N TYR A 2 23.77 51.99 46.14
CA TYR A 2 23.07 52.49 44.92
C TYR A 2 23.61 51.92 43.60
N LEU A 3 24.93 51.79 43.45
CA LEU A 3 25.56 51.20 42.25
C LEU A 3 25.21 49.72 42.07
N GLU A 4 25.16 48.95 43.16
CA GLU A 4 24.80 47.51 43.12
C GLU A 4 23.34 47.32 42.70
N ILE A 5 22.42 48.14 43.21
CA ILE A 5 21.01 48.12 42.82
C ILE A 5 20.85 48.49 41.34
N LEU A 6 21.59 49.49 40.86
CA LEU A 6 21.62 49.87 39.44
C LEU A 6 22.14 48.74 38.54
N THR A 7 23.23 48.06 38.95
CA THR A 7 23.76 46.92 38.18
C THR A 7 22.79 45.74 38.16
N LEU A 8 22.11 45.44 39.27
CA LEU A 8 21.11 44.38 39.33
C LEU A 8 19.93 44.70 38.39
N LEU A 9 19.44 45.94 38.40
CA LEU A 9 18.36 46.38 37.50
C LEU A 9 18.77 46.29 36.03
N ALA A 10 20.01 46.65 35.71
CA ALA A 10 20.54 46.52 34.34
C ALA A 10 20.60 45.06 33.89
N VAL A 11 21.07 44.15 34.74
CA VAL A 11 21.11 42.71 34.45
C VAL A 11 19.71 42.12 34.28
N ILE A 12 18.76 42.49 35.15
CA ILE A 12 17.36 42.05 35.05
C ILE A 12 16.72 42.57 33.76
N SER A 13 16.93 43.85 33.43
CA SER A 13 16.42 44.45 32.19
C SER A 13 16.98 43.76 30.94
N LEU A 14 18.28 43.46 30.93
CA LEU A 14 18.92 42.73 29.84
C LEU A 14 18.35 41.30 29.72
N ALA A 15 18.20 40.59 30.83
CA ALA A 15 17.67 39.23 30.86
C ALA A 15 16.20 39.17 30.37
N LEU A 16 15.36 40.13 30.78
CA LEU A 16 13.99 40.25 30.32
C LEU A 16 13.91 40.54 28.83
N THR A 17 14.79 41.41 28.34
CA THR A 17 14.88 41.73 26.91
C THR A 17 15.29 40.49 26.12
N LEU A 18 16.34 39.77 26.54
CA LEU A 18 16.76 38.52 25.91
C LEU A 18 15.66 37.46 25.90
N ALA A 19 14.96 37.26 27.03
CA ALA A 19 13.89 36.29 27.14
C ALA A 19 12.71 36.63 26.20
N PHE A 20 12.36 37.91 26.09
CA PHE A 20 11.31 38.38 25.19
C PHE A 20 11.67 38.13 23.72
N TYR A 21 12.88 38.50 23.30
CA TYR A 21 13.34 38.28 21.92
C TYR A 21 13.48 36.80 21.58
N ASN A 22 14.00 35.98 22.49
CA ASN A 22 14.14 34.54 22.27
C ASN A 22 12.77 33.86 22.10
N ARG A 23 11.78 34.24 22.93
CA ARG A 23 10.40 33.75 22.77
C ARG A 23 9.81 34.14 21.42
N ARG A 24 10.00 35.39 20.99
CA ARG A 24 9.52 35.87 19.69
C ARG A 24 10.19 35.14 18.52
N GLN A 25 11.49 34.86 18.61
CA GLN A 25 12.21 34.08 17.59
C GLN A 25 11.74 32.63 17.54
N ALA A 26 11.53 31.99 18.70
CA ALA A 26 10.99 30.64 18.77
C ALA A 26 9.59 30.53 18.15
N ASP A 27 8.72 31.51 18.40
CA ASP A 27 7.39 31.55 17.80
C ASP A 27 7.44 31.81 16.29
N ALA A 28 8.38 32.64 15.81
CA ALA A 28 8.63 32.82 14.39
C ALA A 28 9.12 31.53 13.71
N LEU A 29 10.06 30.80 14.33
CA LEU A 29 10.55 29.51 13.83
C LEU A 29 9.44 28.46 13.74
N ARG A 30 8.55 28.40 14.73
CA ARG A 30 7.35 27.53 14.70
C ARG A 30 6.37 27.93 13.61
N GLY A 31 6.29 29.21 13.27
CA GLY A 31 5.53 29.71 12.13
C GLY A 31 6.10 29.22 10.81
N VAL A 32 7.41 29.35 10.64
CA VAL A 32 8.14 28.86 9.46
C VAL A 32 8.03 27.34 9.32
N GLU A 33 8.19 26.58 10.40
CA GLU A 33 8.05 25.12 10.39
C GLU A 33 6.67 24.69 9.89
N ARG A 34 5.60 25.34 10.35
CA ARG A 34 4.24 25.07 9.88
C ARG A 34 4.08 25.39 8.39
N MET A 35 4.54 26.55 7.94
CA MET A 35 4.48 26.92 6.52
C MET A 35 5.24 25.92 5.63
N VAL A 36 6.42 25.47 6.08
CA VAL A 36 7.21 24.45 5.37
C VAL A 36 6.47 23.13 5.30
N LYS A 37 5.89 22.66 6.41
CA LYS A 37 5.09 21.43 6.44
C LYS A 37 3.88 21.51 5.51
N ASP A 38 3.16 22.63 5.53
CA ASP A 38 1.99 22.86 4.68
C ASP A 38 2.39 22.87 3.20
N PHE A 39 3.49 23.55 2.87
CA PHE A 39 4.02 23.59 1.51
C PHE A 39 4.45 22.20 1.02
N LEU A 40 5.15 21.43 1.86
CA LEU A 40 5.52 20.05 1.54
C LEU A 40 4.30 19.16 1.35
N ALA A 41 3.27 19.30 2.19
CA ALA A 41 2.03 18.55 2.05
C ALA A 41 1.33 18.88 0.72
N ILE A 42 1.31 20.16 0.32
CA ILE A 42 0.79 20.59 -0.98
C ILE A 42 1.60 19.98 -2.12
N GLN A 43 2.93 20.01 -2.06
CA GLN A 43 3.78 19.41 -3.10
C GLN A 43 3.58 17.89 -3.22
N ILE A 44 3.50 17.18 -2.10
CA ILE A 44 3.22 15.74 -2.10
C ILE A 44 1.86 15.48 -2.76
N ARG A 45 0.84 16.26 -2.40
CA ARG A 45 -0.50 16.13 -3.00
C ARG A 45 -0.46 16.38 -4.50
N ASP A 46 0.15 17.48 -4.93
CA ASP A 46 0.25 17.84 -6.35
C ASP A 46 1.01 16.78 -7.18
N ARG A 47 2.08 16.19 -6.62
CA ARG A 47 2.79 15.07 -7.27
C ARG A 47 1.90 13.83 -7.40
N ARG A 48 1.11 13.50 -6.37
CA ARG A 48 0.16 12.37 -6.40
C ARG A 48 -0.98 12.61 -7.39
N ASP A 49 -1.56 13.81 -7.40
CA ASP A 49 -2.64 14.18 -8.34
C ASP A 49 -2.16 14.14 -9.80
N LYS A 50 -0.92 14.59 -10.06
CA LYS A 50 -0.28 14.47 -11.37
C LYS A 50 0.00 13.03 -11.78
N HIS A 51 0.36 12.16 -10.83
CA HIS A 51 0.58 10.74 -11.12
C HIS A 51 -0.73 10.01 -11.38
N LEU A 52 -1.78 10.32 -10.60
CA LEU A 52 -3.14 9.83 -10.83
C LEU A 52 -3.62 10.09 -12.25
N ALA A 53 -3.39 11.29 -12.78
CA ALA A 53 -3.74 11.65 -14.16
C ALA A 53 -3.01 10.82 -15.23
N LYS A 54 -1.84 10.23 -14.90
CA LYS A 54 -1.08 9.36 -15.81
C LYS A 54 -1.48 7.89 -15.72
N LEU A 55 -2.30 7.51 -14.74
CA LEU A 55 -2.72 6.11 -14.57
C LEU A 55 -3.66 5.66 -15.69
N GLU A 56 -4.34 6.57 -16.39
CA GLU A 56 -5.21 6.21 -17.52
C GLU A 56 -4.46 5.44 -18.62
N ASP A 57 -3.16 5.69 -18.78
CA ASP A 57 -2.30 5.01 -19.74
C ASP A 57 -1.62 3.75 -19.18
N LEU A 58 -1.84 3.40 -17.91
CA LEU A 58 -1.17 2.26 -17.27
C LEU A 58 -1.81 0.93 -17.71
N ASP A 59 -1.01 0.09 -18.37
CA ASP A 59 -1.42 -1.28 -18.67
C ASP A 59 -1.33 -2.17 -17.41
N ALA A 60 -2.49 -2.66 -16.97
CA ALA A 60 -2.64 -3.43 -15.73
C ALA A 60 -1.92 -4.78 -15.77
N THR A 61 -1.91 -5.46 -16.91
CA THR A 61 -1.23 -6.76 -17.03
C THR A 61 0.28 -6.55 -17.06
N ALA A 62 0.77 -5.61 -17.86
CA ALA A 62 2.19 -5.28 -17.94
C ALA A 62 2.77 -4.82 -16.58
N TRP A 63 2.00 -4.05 -15.79
CA TRP A 63 2.42 -3.65 -14.45
C TRP A 63 2.59 -4.86 -13.51
N LEU A 64 1.66 -5.82 -13.55
CA LEU A 64 1.78 -7.05 -12.76
C LEU A 64 2.92 -7.95 -13.25
N GLU A 65 3.07 -8.12 -14.55
CA GLU A 65 4.18 -8.88 -15.14
C GLU A 65 5.52 -8.31 -14.70
N LYS A 66 5.69 -6.99 -14.74
CA LYS A 66 6.92 -6.33 -14.25
C LYS A 66 7.20 -6.67 -12.79
N LEU A 67 6.20 -6.62 -11.92
CA LEU A 67 6.35 -6.94 -10.49
C LEU A 67 6.71 -8.41 -10.24
N ILE A 68 6.12 -9.31 -11.02
CA ILE A 68 6.33 -10.76 -10.92
C ILE A 68 7.73 -11.10 -11.45
N ASN A 69 8.05 -10.66 -12.66
CA ASN A 69 9.28 -10.98 -13.39
C ASN A 69 10.53 -10.39 -12.72
N ALA A 70 10.39 -9.38 -11.87
CA ALA A 70 11.47 -8.93 -10.99
C ALA A 70 11.89 -9.96 -9.92
N ARG A 71 11.08 -10.99 -9.67
CA ARG A 71 11.22 -11.92 -8.53
C ARG A 71 11.26 -13.40 -8.91
N VAL A 72 10.73 -13.75 -10.07
CA VAL A 72 10.78 -15.13 -10.59
C VAL A 72 12.00 -15.32 -11.49
N SER A 73 12.53 -16.54 -11.50
CA SER A 73 13.67 -16.92 -12.37
C SER A 73 13.27 -17.13 -13.83
N SER A 74 12.00 -17.45 -14.09
CA SER A 74 11.46 -17.68 -15.42
C SER A 74 10.34 -16.68 -15.69
N GLU A 75 10.45 -15.97 -16.81
CA GLU A 75 9.48 -14.95 -17.24
C GLU A 75 8.06 -15.51 -17.24
N VAL A 76 7.15 -14.76 -16.61
CA VAL A 76 5.73 -15.02 -16.52
C VAL A 76 5.02 -13.98 -17.37
N LYS A 77 4.26 -14.47 -18.35
CA LYS A 77 3.34 -13.67 -19.16
C LYS A 77 1.90 -14.00 -18.78
N LEU A 78 1.12 -12.99 -18.46
CA LEU A 78 -0.27 -13.11 -18.05
C LEU A 78 -1.17 -13.11 -19.29
N LEU A 79 -2.17 -14.00 -19.30
CA LEU A 79 -3.17 -14.12 -20.36
C LEU A 79 -4.51 -13.57 -19.86
N ASP A 80 -5.39 -14.46 -19.40
CA ASP A 80 -6.76 -14.14 -19.03
C ASP A 80 -6.99 -14.25 -17.53
N ILE A 81 -7.91 -13.43 -17.04
CA ILE A 81 -8.45 -13.53 -15.68
C ILE A 81 -9.34 -14.79 -15.62
N LEU A 82 -8.93 -15.76 -14.81
CA LEU A 82 -9.69 -16.99 -14.59
C LEU A 82 -10.85 -16.77 -13.63
N ARG A 83 -10.61 -16.01 -12.56
CA ARG A 83 -11.56 -15.85 -11.45
C ARG A 83 -11.23 -14.62 -10.61
N VAL A 84 -12.27 -13.92 -10.16
CA VAL A 84 -12.19 -12.91 -9.10
C VAL A 84 -12.85 -13.45 -7.83
N VAL A 85 -12.20 -13.27 -6.68
CA VAL A 85 -12.70 -13.69 -5.37
C VAL A 85 -12.76 -12.48 -4.43
N PRO A 86 -13.88 -11.74 -4.43
CA PRO A 86 -14.01 -10.49 -3.68
C PRO A 86 -13.86 -10.66 -2.16
N GLU A 87 -14.28 -11.79 -1.60
CA GLU A 87 -14.28 -12.01 -0.14
C GLU A 87 -12.88 -12.02 0.48
N VAL A 88 -11.88 -12.37 -0.33
CA VAL A 88 -10.47 -12.36 0.06
C VAL A 88 -9.64 -11.41 -0.79
N PHE A 89 -10.29 -10.50 -1.52
CA PHE A 89 -9.62 -9.51 -2.36
C PHE A 89 -8.57 -10.14 -3.29
N ALA A 90 -8.91 -11.26 -3.92
CA ALA A 90 -7.98 -12.04 -4.75
C ALA A 90 -8.44 -12.12 -6.20
N VAL A 91 -7.47 -12.12 -7.12
CA VAL A 91 -7.69 -12.36 -8.55
C VAL A 91 -6.79 -13.52 -8.97
N GLU A 92 -7.36 -14.50 -9.66
CA GLU A 92 -6.66 -15.63 -10.27
C GLU A 92 -6.51 -15.35 -11.77
N ILE A 93 -5.28 -15.42 -12.27
CA ILE A 93 -4.90 -15.11 -13.66
C ILE A 93 -4.14 -16.31 -14.23
N GLN A 94 -4.43 -16.67 -15.48
CA GLN A 94 -3.71 -17.72 -16.20
C GLN A 94 -2.42 -17.13 -16.78
N ALA A 95 -1.29 -17.81 -16.57
CA ALA A 95 -0.06 -17.52 -17.28
C ALA A 95 0.06 -18.37 -18.56
N GLU A 96 0.83 -17.89 -19.53
CA GLU A 96 1.04 -18.53 -20.83
C GLU A 96 1.67 -19.93 -20.70
N ASP A 97 2.55 -20.11 -19.73
CA ASP A 97 3.21 -21.39 -19.43
C ASP A 97 2.32 -22.42 -18.70
N GLY A 98 1.04 -22.10 -18.50
CA GLY A 98 0.08 -22.96 -17.81
C GLY A 98 0.04 -22.78 -16.29
N ARG A 99 0.99 -22.03 -15.70
CA ARG A 99 0.93 -21.66 -14.27
C ARG A 99 -0.25 -20.73 -14.01
N LYS A 100 -0.69 -20.67 -12.74
CA LYS A 100 -1.69 -19.71 -12.29
C LYS A 100 -1.06 -18.70 -11.37
N VAL A 101 -1.38 -17.43 -11.57
CA VAL A 101 -0.94 -16.35 -10.70
C VAL A 101 -2.15 -15.87 -9.88
N VAL A 102 -2.02 -15.89 -8.56
CA VAL A 102 -3.00 -15.32 -7.65
C VAL A 102 -2.45 -14.05 -7.05
N VAL A 103 -3.13 -12.93 -7.24
CA VAL A 103 -2.76 -11.64 -6.64
C VAL A 103 -3.80 -11.28 -5.58
N SER A 104 -3.36 -10.98 -4.36
CA SER A 104 -4.27 -10.65 -3.25
C SER A 104 -3.68 -9.66 -2.26
N THR A 105 -4.54 -8.85 -1.63
CA THR A 105 -4.16 -8.04 -0.46
C THR A 105 -4.11 -8.87 0.84
N LYS A 106 -4.44 -10.17 0.78
CA LYS A 106 -4.51 -11.07 1.94
C LYS A 106 -3.37 -12.09 1.93
N ALA A 107 -2.81 -12.30 3.11
CA ALA A 107 -1.76 -13.30 3.33
C ALA A 107 -2.31 -14.74 3.22
N LYS A 108 -1.38 -15.68 3.02
CA LYS A 108 -1.62 -17.12 2.84
C LYS A 108 -2.58 -17.73 3.86
N ALA A 109 -2.45 -17.34 5.13
CA ALA A 109 -3.29 -17.87 6.21
C ALA A 109 -4.78 -17.57 6.01
N ILE A 110 -5.11 -16.39 5.50
CA ILE A 110 -6.48 -15.94 5.24
C ILE A 110 -7.04 -16.69 4.02
N LEU A 111 -6.27 -16.79 2.94
CA LEU A 111 -6.67 -17.53 1.73
C LEU A 111 -6.93 -19.00 2.05
N LYS A 112 -6.04 -19.66 2.80
CA LYS A 112 -6.24 -21.05 3.25
C LYS A 112 -7.45 -21.21 4.15
N ARG A 113 -7.73 -20.23 5.02
CA ARG A 113 -8.91 -20.26 5.89
C ARG A 113 -10.19 -20.14 5.06
N TYR A 114 -10.21 -19.27 4.06
CA TYR A 114 -11.32 -19.15 3.11
C TYR A 114 -11.54 -20.46 2.37
N ASP A 115 -10.48 -21.06 1.80
CA ASP A 115 -10.57 -22.36 1.13
C ASP A 115 -11.12 -23.47 2.04
N LYS A 116 -10.70 -23.50 3.31
CA LYS A 116 -11.20 -24.47 4.31
C LYS A 116 -12.70 -24.27 4.58
N ILE A 117 -13.12 -23.01 4.79
CA ILE A 117 -14.52 -22.67 5.08
C ILE A 117 -15.41 -22.93 3.87
N SER A 118 -14.93 -22.59 2.67
CA SER A 118 -15.65 -22.82 1.41
C SER A 118 -15.92 -24.32 1.20
N ARG A 119 -14.94 -25.17 1.51
CA ARG A 119 -15.11 -26.63 1.46
C ARG A 119 -15.98 -27.21 2.58
N SER A 120 -16.04 -26.56 3.75
CA SER A 120 -16.81 -27.05 4.89
C SER A 120 -18.24 -26.52 4.96
N ARG A 121 -18.64 -25.62 4.05
CA ARG A 121 -20.01 -25.07 4.02
C ARG A 121 -20.98 -26.11 3.48
N GLY A 122 -21.57 -26.88 4.39
CA GLY A 122 -22.97 -27.31 4.33
C GLY A 122 -23.25 -28.82 4.43
N ASN A 123 -24.27 -29.15 5.22
CA ASN A 123 -24.81 -30.51 5.39
C ASN A 123 -25.79 -30.93 4.27
N SER A 124 -26.16 -30.02 3.35
CA SER A 124 -27.12 -30.31 2.27
C SER A 124 -26.42 -30.86 1.02
N ALA A 125 -27.10 -31.69 0.23
CA ALA A 125 -26.52 -32.24 -1.01
C ALA A 125 -26.07 -31.13 -1.99
N ALA A 126 -26.84 -30.04 -2.11
CA ALA A 126 -26.51 -28.89 -2.96
C ALA A 126 -25.24 -28.16 -2.52
N SER A 127 -25.02 -28.04 -1.20
CA SER A 127 -23.84 -27.39 -0.66
C SER A 127 -22.57 -28.25 -0.76
N ARG A 128 -22.71 -29.59 -0.71
CA ARG A 128 -21.61 -30.52 -1.02
C ARG A 128 -21.20 -30.47 -2.49
N ILE A 129 -22.16 -30.37 -3.42
CA ILE A 129 -21.87 -30.22 -4.85
C ILE A 129 -21.14 -28.90 -5.12
N ALA A 130 -21.58 -27.80 -4.50
CA ALA A 130 -20.90 -26.51 -4.57
C ALA A 130 -19.48 -26.55 -3.98
N ALA A 131 -19.27 -27.27 -2.87
CA ALA A 131 -17.96 -27.45 -2.24
C ALA A 131 -16.99 -28.31 -3.08
N VAL A 132 -17.50 -29.28 -3.84
CA VAL A 132 -16.70 -30.09 -4.79
C VAL A 132 -16.37 -29.28 -6.04
N ALA A 133 -17.27 -28.39 -6.48
CA ALA A 133 -17.03 -27.47 -7.59
C ALA A 133 -16.09 -26.29 -7.22
N ALA A 134 -15.98 -25.96 -5.94
CA ALA A 134 -15.12 -24.89 -5.44
C ALA A 134 -13.64 -25.27 -5.57
N LYS A 135 -13.01 -24.88 -6.68
CA LYS A 135 -11.56 -24.97 -6.85
C LYS A 135 -10.87 -24.09 -5.78
N PRO A 136 -9.90 -24.64 -5.02
CA PRO A 136 -9.17 -23.87 -4.03
C PRO A 136 -8.34 -22.79 -4.71
N ILE A 137 -8.28 -21.61 -4.08
CA ILE A 137 -7.50 -20.47 -4.60
C ILE A 137 -6.01 -20.81 -4.58
N LEU A 138 -5.54 -21.42 -3.48
CA LEU A 138 -4.17 -21.89 -3.34
C LEU A 138 -4.11 -23.42 -3.44
N HIS A 139 -3.39 -23.92 -4.44
CA HIS A 139 -3.07 -25.34 -4.53
C HIS A 139 -1.92 -25.73 -3.57
N LYS A 140 -1.50 -27.00 -3.58
CA LYS A 140 -0.55 -27.54 -2.59
C LYS A 140 0.87 -26.97 -2.74
N LYS A 141 1.32 -26.67 -3.95
CA LYS A 141 2.62 -26.09 -4.26
C LYS A 141 2.43 -24.71 -4.87
N PHE A 142 3.18 -23.74 -4.36
CA PHE A 142 3.21 -22.38 -4.88
C PHE A 142 4.43 -21.66 -4.33
N GLU A 143 4.92 -20.71 -5.12
CA GLU A 143 5.85 -19.68 -4.68
C GLU A 143 5.05 -18.48 -4.20
N VAL A 144 5.58 -17.77 -3.19
CA VAL A 144 4.93 -16.59 -2.62
C VAL A 144 5.89 -15.43 -2.60
N PHE A 145 5.40 -14.29 -3.09
CA PHE A 145 6.12 -13.03 -3.08
C PHE A 145 5.29 -12.00 -2.32
N GLU A 146 5.91 -11.41 -1.31
CA GLU A 146 5.36 -10.26 -0.62
C GLU A 146 5.90 -9.01 -1.31
N ILE A 147 5.01 -8.10 -1.69
CA ILE A 147 5.35 -6.83 -2.30
C ILE A 147 4.81 -5.73 -1.39
N ASN A 148 5.72 -4.92 -0.86
CA ASN A 148 5.40 -3.88 0.09
C ASN A 148 5.66 -2.50 -0.53
N MET A 149 4.78 -1.54 -0.24
CA MET A 149 4.87 -0.16 -0.75
C MET A 149 6.25 0.48 -0.48
N VAL A 150 6.89 0.15 0.66
CA VAL A 150 8.18 0.70 1.05
C VAL A 150 9.32 0.28 0.11
N GLU A 151 9.20 -0.88 -0.53
CA GLU A 151 10.26 -1.47 -1.34
C GLU A 151 10.13 -1.17 -2.84
N GLU A 152 8.98 -0.66 -3.28
CA GLU A 152 8.66 -0.46 -4.70
C GLU A 152 8.75 1.01 -5.12
N THR A 153 7.66 1.77 -4.93
CA THR A 153 7.54 3.17 -5.39
C THR A 153 6.64 3.97 -4.45
N GLU A 154 6.82 5.30 -4.44
CA GLU A 154 5.94 6.25 -3.71
C GLU A 154 4.46 6.15 -4.13
N TYR A 155 4.18 5.55 -5.29
CA TYR A 155 2.87 5.47 -5.92
C TYR A 155 2.27 4.06 -5.95
N PHE A 156 2.96 3.07 -5.37
CA PHE A 156 2.54 1.66 -5.42
C PHE A 156 1.09 1.46 -4.98
N ASP A 157 0.66 2.15 -3.92
CA ASP A 157 -0.70 2.03 -3.38
C ASP A 157 -1.77 2.48 -4.38
N VAL A 158 -1.49 3.55 -5.12
CA VAL A 158 -2.41 4.13 -6.11
C VAL A 158 -2.40 3.33 -7.41
N GLU A 159 -1.22 2.89 -7.85
CA GLU A 159 -1.07 2.01 -9.02
C GLU A 159 -1.77 0.67 -8.77
N ALA A 160 -1.55 0.06 -7.59
CA ALA A 160 -2.23 -1.16 -7.19
C ALA A 160 -3.75 -0.98 -7.13
N GLU A 161 -4.26 0.16 -6.64
CA GLU A 161 -5.69 0.46 -6.66
C GLU A 161 -6.24 0.44 -8.09
N PHE A 162 -5.57 1.16 -8.99
CA PHE A 162 -5.96 1.27 -10.39
C PHE A 162 -5.95 -0.10 -11.08
N VAL A 163 -4.85 -0.85 -10.93
CA VAL A 163 -4.69 -2.20 -11.48
C VAL A 163 -5.76 -3.14 -10.92
N GLY A 164 -6.03 -3.10 -9.62
CA GLY A 164 -7.10 -3.87 -9.00
C GLY A 164 -8.44 -3.58 -9.67
N ASN A 165 -8.79 -2.30 -9.82
CA ASN A 165 -10.05 -1.90 -10.45
C ASN A 165 -10.15 -2.37 -11.91
N ALA A 166 -9.05 -2.29 -12.67
CA ALA A 166 -8.97 -2.81 -14.04
C ALA A 166 -9.20 -4.33 -14.12
N LEU A 167 -8.76 -5.07 -13.09
CA LEU A 167 -8.99 -6.51 -12.95
C LEU A 167 -10.36 -6.88 -12.32
N GLY A 168 -11.24 -5.90 -12.12
CA GLY A 168 -12.56 -6.11 -11.51
C GLY A 168 -12.52 -6.31 -9.98
N MET A 169 -11.44 -5.92 -9.31
CA MET A 169 -11.21 -6.12 -7.88
C MET A 169 -10.89 -4.81 -7.16
N LYS A 170 -11.77 -4.39 -6.25
CA LYS A 170 -11.58 -3.16 -5.46
C LYS A 170 -10.61 -3.37 -4.30
N TRP A 171 -9.30 -3.28 -4.55
CA TRP A 171 -8.27 -3.38 -3.51
C TRP A 171 -8.18 -2.15 -2.59
N LYS A 172 -8.86 -1.05 -2.92
CA LYS A 172 -8.69 0.26 -2.27
C LYS A 172 -7.23 0.69 -2.42
N THR A 173 -6.59 1.24 -1.38
CA THR A 173 -5.17 1.60 -1.35
C THR A 173 -4.34 0.57 -0.58
N PRO A 174 -3.94 -0.56 -1.21
CA PRO A 174 -3.18 -1.58 -0.51
C PRO A 174 -1.76 -1.11 -0.24
N THR A 175 -1.30 -1.22 1.00
CA THR A 175 0.12 -1.03 1.34
C THR A 175 0.96 -2.26 1.01
N ARG A 176 0.31 -3.39 0.71
CA ARG A 176 0.95 -4.67 0.45
C ARG A 176 0.12 -5.53 -0.50
N LEU A 177 0.80 -6.19 -1.43
CA LEU A 177 0.26 -7.26 -2.26
C LEU A 177 1.01 -8.56 -2.02
N TRP A 178 0.27 -9.65 -2.09
CA TRP A 178 0.78 -11.00 -2.08
C TRP A 178 0.54 -11.60 -3.45
N ILE A 179 1.63 -12.05 -4.08
CA ILE A 179 1.57 -12.77 -5.34
C ILE A 179 1.90 -14.23 -5.06
N TYR A 180 1.03 -15.12 -5.52
CA TYR A 180 1.24 -16.56 -5.44
C TYR A 180 1.33 -17.12 -6.85
N VAL A 181 2.47 -17.70 -7.21
CA VAL A 181 2.64 -18.41 -8.47
C VAL A 181 2.42 -19.90 -8.21
N VAL A 182 1.39 -20.45 -8.82
CA VAL A 182 0.87 -21.79 -8.57
C VAL A 182 1.15 -22.66 -9.80
N GLY A 183 1.91 -23.73 -9.59
CA GLY A 183 2.30 -24.73 -10.60
C GLY A 183 2.49 -26.10 -9.99
#